data_AF-A0A6N2LKE4-F1
#
_entry.id   AF-A0A6N2LKE4-F1
#
_cell.length_a   1.000
_cell.length_b   1.000
_cell.length_c   1.000
_cell.angle_alpha   90.00
_cell.angle_beta   90.00
_cell.angle_gamma   90.00
#
_symmetry.space_group_name_H-M   'P 1'
#
loop_
_entity.id
_entity.type
_entity.pdbx_description
1 polymer ?
#
loop_
_entity_poly.entity_id
_entity_poly.type
_entity_poly.pdbx_seq_one_letter_code
_entity_poly.pdbx_strand_id
1 'polypeptide(L)'
;MVDGVEKNPVSKFCMFLSMRPRGRFILQPETPPKRTKMEGSNVWQEQRNFVKSLHEQGILDSQFEDILDLPRESPQFVIDLVSTFCSDAENAIAALIRYINEPDINYRKIIDKVHLIRGASSCIGGHRMALACRELRYACEDKDKDRCLAAFVKTGDEYQILKEKFNIILQMERAMIYGKSKTG
;
A
#
# COMPACT_ATOMS: atom_id res chain seq x y z
N MET A 1 -19.03 -24.28 15.08
CA MET A 1 -18.09 -23.18 15.40
C MET A 1 -17.16 -23.05 14.22
N VAL A 2 -17.41 -22.08 13.34
CA VAL A 2 -16.45 -21.69 12.30
C VAL A 2 -15.81 -20.42 12.82
N ASP A 3 -14.57 -20.54 13.26
CA ASP A 3 -13.82 -19.42 13.81
C ASP A 3 -13.73 -18.30 12.79
N GLY A 4 -14.08 -17.11 13.25
CA GLY A 4 -14.08 -15.89 12.48
C GLY A 4 -12.68 -15.62 11.96
N VAL A 5 -12.51 -15.80 10.65
CA VAL A 5 -11.45 -15.12 9.92
C VAL A 5 -11.82 -13.64 9.97
N GLU A 6 -11.28 -12.93 10.95
CA GLU A 6 -11.19 -11.48 10.93
C GLU A 6 -10.39 -11.13 9.67
N LYS A 7 -11.10 -10.96 8.55
CA LYS A 7 -10.49 -10.73 7.26
C LYS A 7 -9.74 -9.41 7.36
N ASN A 8 -8.41 -9.52 7.35
CA ASN A 8 -7.46 -8.41 7.30
C ASN A 8 -7.99 -7.29 6.37
N PRO A 9 -8.02 -6.02 6.83
CA PRO A 9 -8.52 -4.87 6.07
C PRO A 9 -7.96 -4.79 4.65
N VAL A 10 -6.68 -5.08 4.44
CA VAL A 10 -6.02 -5.11 3.12
C VAL A 10 -6.59 -6.22 2.25
N SER A 11 -6.88 -7.39 2.83
CA SER A 11 -7.45 -8.54 2.11
C SER A 11 -8.92 -8.31 1.75
N LYS A 12 -9.70 -7.71 2.66
CA LYS A 12 -11.06 -7.21 2.38
C LYS A 12 -11.04 -6.13 1.30
N PHE A 13 -10.10 -5.19 1.39
CA PHE A 13 -9.94 -4.10 0.43
C PHE A 13 -9.54 -4.62 -0.96
N CYS A 14 -8.64 -5.61 -1.02
CA CYS A 14 -8.23 -6.26 -2.25
C CYS A 14 -9.39 -7.05 -2.90
N MET A 15 -10.22 -7.74 -2.09
CA MET A 15 -11.48 -8.34 -2.58
C MET A 15 -12.45 -7.26 -3.08
N PHE A 16 -12.60 -6.16 -2.36
CA PHE A 16 -13.47 -5.07 -2.77
C PHE A 16 -13.02 -4.43 -4.09
N LEU A 17 -11.71 -4.24 -4.29
CA LEU A 17 -11.13 -3.77 -5.56
C LEU A 17 -11.30 -4.80 -6.68
N SER A 18 -11.13 -6.11 -6.42
CA SER A 18 -11.28 -7.15 -7.44
C SER A 18 -12.73 -7.37 -7.88
N MET A 19 -13.70 -7.01 -7.04
CA MET A 19 -15.12 -7.00 -7.35
C MET A 19 -15.57 -5.75 -8.13
N ARG A 20 -14.71 -4.73 -8.30
CA ARG A 20 -15.01 -3.61 -9.19
C ARG A 20 -14.90 -4.07 -10.64
N PRO A 21 -15.96 -3.93 -11.47
CA PRO A 21 -15.84 -4.21 -12.88
C PRO A 21 -14.76 -3.30 -13.49
N ARG A 22 -13.80 -3.88 -14.21
CA ARG A 22 -12.82 -3.14 -15.04
C ARG A 22 -13.58 -2.50 -16.20
N GLY A 23 -14.26 -1.39 -15.95
CA GLY A 23 -15.13 -0.74 -16.93
C GLY A 23 -15.32 0.72 -16.58
N ARG A 24 -14.60 1.56 -17.33
CA ARG A 24 -14.97 2.94 -17.74
C ARG A 24 -16.13 3.55 -16.94
N PHE A 25 -15.82 4.29 -15.87
CA PHE A 25 -16.76 5.31 -15.40
C PHE A 25 -16.76 6.43 -16.45
N ILE A 26 -17.80 6.44 -17.29
CA ILE A 26 -18.18 7.64 -18.02
C ILE A 26 -18.54 8.67 -16.96
N LEU A 27 -17.71 9.71 -16.84
CA LEU A 27 -18.01 10.89 -16.04
C LEU A 27 -19.28 11.54 -16.62
N GLN A 28 -20.42 11.37 -15.94
CA GLN A 28 -21.47 12.37 -16.02
C GLN A 28 -21.02 13.58 -15.18
N PRO A 29 -21.22 14.82 -15.66
CA PRO A 29 -20.84 16.01 -14.92
C PRO A 29 -21.90 16.25 -13.83
N GLU A 30 -21.75 15.59 -12.69
CA GLU A 30 -22.46 15.98 -11.49
C GLU A 30 -21.83 17.28 -10.98
N THR A 31 -22.64 18.34 -10.95
CA THR A 31 -22.23 19.66 -10.46
C THR A 31 -21.61 19.52 -9.07
N PRO A 32 -20.41 20.09 -8.81
CA PRO A 32 -19.73 19.89 -7.54
C PRO A 32 -20.58 20.46 -6.40
N PRO A 33 -20.82 19.70 -5.32
CA PRO A 33 -21.47 20.24 -4.14
C PRO A 33 -20.61 21.39 -3.61
N LYS A 34 -21.23 22.55 -3.37
CA LYS A 34 -20.58 23.75 -2.85
C LYS A 34 -19.87 23.41 -1.54
N ARG A 35 -18.54 23.22 -1.59
CA ARG A 35 -17.70 23.04 -0.39
C ARG A 35 -17.65 24.36 0.36
N THR A 36 -18.29 24.41 1.52
CA THR A 36 -18.02 25.41 2.54
C THR A 36 -16.56 25.27 2.99
N LYS A 37 -15.78 26.33 2.83
CA LYS A 37 -14.39 26.42 3.33
C LYS A 37 -14.42 26.19 4.85
N MET A 38 -13.75 25.14 5.32
CA MET A 38 -13.44 24.90 6.73
C MET A 38 -11.93 24.81 6.89
N GLU A 39 -11.41 25.28 8.02
CA GLU A 39 -9.99 25.43 8.42
C GLU A 39 -9.11 24.16 8.37
N GLY A 40 -9.59 23.03 7.85
CA GLY A 40 -8.78 21.87 7.46
C GLY A 40 -8.19 21.94 6.04
N SER A 41 -8.33 23.08 5.35
CA SER A 41 -7.99 23.19 3.92
C SER A 41 -6.50 23.03 3.59
N ASN A 42 -5.59 23.35 4.52
CA ASN A 42 -4.16 23.29 4.24
C ASN A 42 -3.60 21.86 4.29
N VAL A 43 -3.78 21.14 5.41
CA VAL A 43 -3.20 19.79 5.59
C VAL A 43 -3.74 18.78 4.57
N TRP A 44 -5.03 18.87 4.21
CA TRP A 44 -5.60 18.01 3.17
C TRP A 44 -4.97 18.30 1.80
N GLN A 45 -4.78 19.58 1.46
CA GLN A 45 -4.14 19.95 0.20
C GLN A 45 -2.66 19.56 0.17
N GLU A 46 -1.94 19.73 1.29
CA GLU A 46 -0.56 19.28 1.46
C GLU A 46 -0.43 17.77 1.26
N GLN A 47 -1.32 16.98 1.86
CA GLN A 47 -1.35 15.53 1.67
C GLN A 47 -1.56 15.16 0.19
N ARG A 48 -2.50 15.83 -0.49
CA ARG A 48 -2.77 15.58 -1.91
C ARG A 48 -1.59 15.93 -2.79
N ASN A 49 -0.94 17.05 -2.53
CA ASN A 49 0.25 17.47 -3.26
C ASN A 49 1.41 16.50 -3.02
N PHE A 50 1.58 16.04 -1.78
CA PHE A 50 2.60 15.05 -1.43
C PHE A 50 2.37 13.73 -2.17
N VAL A 51 1.15 13.18 -2.14
CA VAL A 51 0.81 11.92 -2.83
C VAL A 51 1.02 12.04 -4.34
N LYS A 52 0.64 13.16 -4.96
CA LYS A 52 0.92 13.42 -6.38
C LYS A 52 2.42 13.41 -6.68
N SER A 53 3.23 14.05 -5.84
CA SER A 53 4.69 14.02 -5.99
C SER A 53 5.27 12.60 -5.86
N LEU A 54 4.71 11.77 -4.98
CA LEU A 54 5.10 10.36 -4.85
C LEU A 54 4.71 9.54 -6.09
N HIS A 55 3.58 9.85 -6.71
CA HIS A 55 3.15 9.25 -7.97
C HIS A 55 4.08 9.66 -9.13
N GLU A 56 4.45 10.93 -9.24
CA GLU A 56 5.43 11.42 -10.22
C GLU A 56 6.81 10.75 -10.05
N GLN A 57 7.21 10.43 -8.82
CA GLN A 57 8.42 9.67 -8.50
C GLN A 57 8.27 8.15 -8.71
N GLY A 58 7.07 7.67 -9.06
CA GLY A 58 6.75 6.25 -9.23
C GLY A 58 6.73 5.43 -7.93
N ILE A 59 6.83 6.08 -6.76
CA ILE A 59 6.76 5.39 -5.46
C ILE A 59 5.35 4.85 -5.24
N LEU A 60 4.36 5.70 -5.51
CA LEU A 60 2.95 5.34 -5.56
C LEU A 60 2.45 5.33 -7.00
N ASP A 61 1.31 4.68 -7.25
CA ASP A 61 0.52 4.86 -8.46
C ASP A 61 -0.85 5.46 -8.14
N SER A 62 -1.68 5.64 -9.18
CA SER A 62 -3.02 6.22 -9.05
C SER A 62 -3.94 5.44 -8.10
N GLN A 63 -3.64 4.18 -7.78
CA GLN A 63 -4.46 3.39 -6.86
C GLN A 63 -4.52 4.02 -5.46
N PHE A 64 -3.43 4.66 -5.01
CA PHE A 64 -3.45 5.33 -3.71
C PHE A 64 -4.24 6.63 -3.73
N GLU A 65 -4.24 7.36 -4.84
CA GLU A 65 -5.12 8.53 -5.03
C GLU A 65 -6.59 8.11 -4.97
N ASP A 66 -6.94 7.02 -5.68
CA ASP A 66 -8.28 6.44 -5.66
C ASP A 66 -8.71 6.05 -4.23
N ILE A 67 -7.80 5.45 -3.44
CA ILE A 67 -8.02 5.09 -2.03
C ILE A 67 -8.40 6.32 -1.21
N LEU A 68 -7.68 7.44 -1.40
CA LEU A 68 -7.94 8.66 -0.66
C LEU A 68 -9.27 9.33 -1.05
N ASP A 69 -9.73 9.10 -2.28
CA ASP A 69 -11.00 9.61 -2.82
C ASP A 69 -12.22 8.74 -2.51
N LEU A 70 -12.02 7.55 -1.95
CA LEU A 70 -13.13 6.70 -1.53
C LEU A 70 -13.98 7.39 -0.46
N PRO A 71 -15.32 7.26 -0.54
CA PRO A 71 -16.18 7.56 0.60
C PRO A 71 -15.71 6.75 1.81
N ARG A 72 -15.34 7.45 2.89
CA ARG A 72 -14.78 6.82 4.08
C ARG A 72 -15.89 6.55 5.08
N GLU A 73 -16.09 5.28 5.45
CA GLU A 73 -17.00 4.92 6.55
C GLU A 73 -16.44 5.34 7.92
N SER A 74 -15.11 5.42 8.04
CA SER A 74 -14.39 5.82 9.25
C SER A 74 -13.30 6.84 8.92
N PRO A 75 -13.10 7.88 9.76
CA PRO A 75 -11.95 8.77 9.64
C PRO A 75 -10.60 8.04 9.69
N GLN A 76 -10.56 6.86 10.32
CA GLN A 76 -9.36 6.05 10.54
C GLN A 76 -9.03 5.11 9.37
N PHE A 77 -9.90 4.99 8.36
CA PHE A 77 -9.78 3.98 7.29
C PHE A 77 -8.39 3.90 6.65
N VAL A 78 -7.83 5.06 6.24
CA VAL A 78 -6.49 5.11 5.61
C VAL A 78 -5.41 4.70 6.61
N ILE A 79 -5.56 5.10 7.87
CA ILE A 79 -4.59 4.76 8.92
C ILE A 79 -4.57 3.25 9.16
N ASP A 80 -5.74 2.63 9.26
CA ASP A 80 -5.87 1.19 9.50
C ASP A 80 -5.33 0.41 8.29
N LEU A 81 -5.73 0.80 7.07
CA LEU A 81 -5.29 0.17 5.83
C LEU A 81 -3.75 0.20 5.69
N VAL A 82 -3.15 1.37 5.83
CA VAL A 82 -1.69 1.55 5.69
C VAL A 82 -0.93 0.86 6.83
N SER A 83 -1.41 0.96 8.07
CA SER A 83 -0.74 0.31 9.22
C SER A 83 -0.77 -1.22 9.09
N THR A 84 -1.90 -1.78 8.64
CA THR A 84 -2.00 -3.22 8.38
C THR A 84 -1.05 -3.64 7.26
N PHE A 85 -1.00 -2.90 6.14
CA PHE A 85 -0.06 -3.17 5.06
C PHE A 85 1.39 -3.21 5.56
N CYS A 86 1.83 -2.19 6.32
CA CYS A 86 3.19 -2.14 6.86
C CYS A 86 3.49 -3.34 7.77
N SER A 87 2.56 -3.70 8.66
CA SER A 87 2.72 -4.86 9.54
C SER A 87 2.85 -6.17 8.76
N ASP A 88 2.00 -6.39 7.76
CA ASP A 88 2.06 -7.59 6.91
C ASP A 88 3.36 -7.65 6.08
N ALA A 89 3.77 -6.51 5.52
CA ALA A 89 4.99 -6.40 4.73
C ALA A 89 6.23 -6.67 5.57
N GLU A 90 6.31 -6.14 6.79
CA GLU A 90 7.39 -6.43 7.74
C GLU A 90 7.50 -7.91 8.07
N ASN A 91 6.38 -8.54 8.40
CA ASN A 91 6.34 -9.97 8.70
C ASN A 91 6.80 -10.81 7.50
N ALA A 92 6.38 -10.42 6.29
CA ALA A 92 6.75 -11.11 5.07
C ALA A 92 8.22 -10.90 4.70
N ILE A 93 8.76 -9.69 4.84
CA ILE A 93 10.19 -9.39 4.62
C ILE A 93 11.06 -10.13 5.63
N ALA A 94 10.66 -10.17 6.92
CA ALA A 94 11.36 -10.96 7.93
C ALA A 94 11.40 -12.46 7.57
N ALA A 95 10.32 -13.01 7.03
CA ALA A 95 10.29 -14.38 6.53
C ALA A 95 11.25 -14.57 5.32
N LEU A 96 11.29 -13.61 4.39
CA LEU A 96 12.21 -13.64 3.25
C LEU A 96 13.68 -13.63 3.69
N ILE A 97 14.04 -12.78 4.67
CA ILE A 97 15.38 -12.75 5.28
C ILE A 97 15.74 -14.14 5.81
N ARG A 98 14.80 -14.82 6.47
CA ARG A 98 15.05 -16.18 6.98
C ARG A 98 15.29 -17.17 5.85
N TYR A 99 14.46 -17.16 4.82
CA TYR A 99 14.55 -18.13 3.71
C TYR A 99 15.79 -17.96 2.85
N ILE A 100 16.25 -16.72 2.62
CA ILE A 100 17.42 -16.47 1.76
C ILE A 100 18.74 -16.82 2.45
N ASN A 101 18.75 -16.89 3.78
CA ASN A 101 19.89 -17.29 4.60
C ASN A 101 19.90 -18.80 4.93
N GLU A 102 18.94 -19.58 4.45
CA GLU A 102 18.98 -21.04 4.56
C GLU A 102 20.14 -21.61 3.71
N PRO A 103 20.86 -22.66 4.17
CA PRO A 103 21.95 -23.28 3.42
C PRO A 103 21.55 -23.72 2.01
N ASP A 104 20.36 -24.32 1.91
CA ASP A 104 19.70 -24.68 0.66
C ASP A 104 18.48 -23.79 0.45
N ILE A 105 18.59 -22.83 -0.47
CA ILE A 105 17.53 -21.85 -0.73
C ILE A 105 16.29 -22.56 -1.32
N ASN A 106 15.19 -22.50 -0.59
CA ASN A 106 13.88 -22.92 -1.10
C ASN A 106 13.21 -21.77 -1.88
N TYR A 107 13.53 -21.68 -3.17
CA TYR A 107 12.97 -20.67 -4.07
C TYR A 107 11.44 -20.65 -4.11
N ARG A 108 10.78 -21.80 -3.91
CA ARG A 108 9.30 -21.87 -3.91
C ARG A 108 8.70 -21.07 -2.76
N LYS A 109 9.26 -21.21 -1.55
CA LYS A 109 8.83 -20.43 -0.37
C LYS A 109 9.02 -18.92 -0.56
N ILE A 110 10.14 -18.54 -1.18
CA ILE A 110 10.44 -17.14 -1.50
C ILE A 110 9.39 -16.61 -2.49
N ILE A 111 9.16 -17.32 -3.60
CA ILE A 111 8.18 -16.95 -4.63
C ILE A 111 6.79 -16.76 -4.00
N ASP A 112 6.34 -17.68 -3.16
CA ASP A 112 5.00 -17.60 -2.53
C ASP A 112 4.87 -16.36 -1.63
N LYS A 113 5.91 -16.02 -0.86
CA LYS A 113 5.90 -14.81 -0.03
C LYS A 113 5.99 -13.53 -0.84
N VAL A 114 6.84 -13.49 -1.85
CA VAL A 114 6.98 -12.35 -2.76
C VAL A 114 5.68 -12.08 -3.52
N HIS A 115 4.96 -13.13 -3.90
CA HIS A 115 3.63 -13.02 -4.51
C HIS A 115 2.62 -12.30 -3.61
N LEU A 116 2.59 -12.66 -2.32
CA LEU A 116 1.74 -12.01 -1.32
C LEU A 116 2.06 -10.52 -1.20
N ILE A 117 3.33 -10.18 -0.99
CA ILE A 117 3.77 -8.79 -0.82
C ILE A 117 3.47 -7.98 -2.08
N ARG A 118 3.73 -8.53 -3.27
CA ARG A 118 3.41 -7.88 -4.55
C ARG A 118 1.93 -7.57 -4.66
N GLY A 119 1.07 -8.53 -4.32
CA GLY A 119 -0.38 -8.38 -4.36
C GLY A 119 -0.86 -7.27 -3.43
N ALA A 120 -0.38 -7.29 -2.18
CA ALA A 120 -0.67 -6.24 -1.19
C ALA A 120 -0.16 -4.86 -1.64
N SER A 121 1.07 -4.80 -2.18
CA SER A 121 1.68 -3.57 -2.68
C SER A 121 0.89 -3.00 -3.86
N SER A 122 0.46 -3.84 -4.80
CA SER A 122 -0.36 -3.41 -5.94
C SER A 122 -1.74 -2.92 -5.48
N CYS A 123 -2.32 -3.55 -4.46
CA CYS A 123 -3.62 -3.19 -3.90
C CYS A 123 -3.61 -1.80 -3.24
N ILE A 124 -2.53 -1.48 -2.51
CA ILE A 124 -2.37 -0.18 -1.84
C ILE A 124 -1.70 0.87 -2.75
N GLY A 125 -1.36 0.54 -4.00
CA GLY A 125 -0.68 1.46 -4.92
C GLY A 125 0.81 1.68 -4.67
N GLY A 126 1.48 0.80 -3.91
CA GLY A 126 2.94 0.79 -3.73
C GLY A 126 3.66 0.28 -4.99
N HIS A 127 3.79 1.14 -6.00
CA HIS A 127 4.19 0.77 -7.35
C HIS A 127 5.61 0.20 -7.45
N ARG A 128 6.62 0.97 -7.02
CA ARG A 128 8.03 0.51 -7.02
C ARG A 128 8.24 -0.76 -6.21
N MET A 129 7.58 -0.89 -5.06
CA MET A 129 7.64 -2.10 -4.24
C MET A 129 7.08 -3.32 -5.00
N ALA A 130 5.93 -3.16 -5.67
CA ALA A 130 5.36 -4.22 -6.50
C ALA A 130 6.27 -4.62 -7.68
N LEU A 131 7.00 -3.67 -8.27
CA LEU A 131 7.99 -3.92 -9.31
C LEU A 131 9.22 -4.68 -8.77
N ALA A 132 9.78 -4.27 -7.64
CA ALA A 132 10.90 -4.96 -7.01
C ALA A 132 10.55 -6.41 -6.63
N CYS A 133 9.35 -6.63 -6.09
CA CYS A 133 8.84 -7.98 -5.84
C CYS A 133 8.71 -8.80 -7.14
N ARG A 134 8.28 -8.19 -8.25
CA ARG A 134 8.23 -8.90 -9.54
C ARG A 134 9.61 -9.32 -10.02
N GLU A 135 10.62 -8.46 -9.87
CA GLU A 135 12.00 -8.78 -10.23
C GLU A 135 12.58 -9.91 -9.38
N LEU A 136 12.35 -9.88 -8.05
CA LEU A 136 12.78 -10.95 -7.15
C LEU A 136 12.13 -12.29 -7.51
N ARG A 137 10.83 -12.28 -7.85
CA ARG A 137 10.14 -13.48 -8.34
C ARG A 137 10.82 -14.06 -9.58
N TYR A 138 11.13 -13.23 -10.58
CA TYR A 138 11.80 -13.70 -11.80
C TYR A 138 13.18 -14.27 -11.51
N ALA A 139 13.97 -13.61 -10.65
CA ALA A 139 15.27 -14.13 -10.23
C ALA A 139 15.15 -15.51 -9.55
N CYS A 140 14.10 -15.72 -8.73
CA CYS A 140 13.85 -17.00 -8.07
C CYS A 140 13.40 -18.09 -9.05
N GLU A 141 12.61 -17.74 -10.07
CA GLU A 141 12.20 -18.68 -11.13
C GLU A 141 13.40 -19.14 -11.97
N ASP A 142 14.31 -18.21 -12.26
CA ASP A 142 15.57 -18.47 -12.96
C ASP A 142 16.60 -19.22 -12.09
N LYS A 143 16.33 -19.35 -10.77
CA LYS A 143 17.21 -19.92 -9.74
C LYS A 143 18.60 -19.26 -9.71
N ASP A 144 18.66 -17.99 -10.08
CA ASP A 144 19.87 -17.18 -10.07
C ASP A 144 20.07 -16.60 -8.67
N LYS A 145 21.01 -17.18 -7.91
CA LYS A 145 21.23 -16.83 -6.50
C LYS A 145 21.69 -15.38 -6.32
N ASP A 146 22.61 -14.91 -7.16
CA ASP A 146 23.17 -13.57 -7.03
C ASP A 146 22.13 -12.52 -7.40
N ARG A 147 21.35 -12.77 -8.45
CA ARG A 147 20.22 -11.92 -8.83
C ARG A 147 19.11 -11.94 -7.79
N CYS A 148 18.87 -13.08 -7.14
CA CYS A 148 17.92 -13.17 -6.01
C CYS A 148 18.36 -12.30 -4.85
N LEU A 149 19.63 -12.37 -4.45
CA LEU A 149 20.17 -11.55 -3.37
C LEU A 149 20.07 -10.05 -3.70
N ALA A 150 20.46 -9.65 -4.91
CA ALA A 150 20.36 -8.26 -5.35
C ALA A 150 18.90 -7.77 -5.37
N ALA A 151 17.97 -8.54 -5.93
CA ALA A 151 16.55 -8.20 -5.98
C ALA A 151 15.90 -8.22 -4.58
N PHE A 152 16.39 -9.05 -3.66
CA PHE A 152 15.95 -9.07 -2.28
C PHE A 152 16.36 -7.80 -1.54
N VAL A 153 17.62 -7.36 -1.66
CA VAL A 153 18.08 -6.09 -1.09
C VAL A 153 17.24 -4.93 -1.63
N LYS A 154 17.05 -4.88 -2.95
CA LYS A 154 16.20 -3.87 -3.60
C LYS A 154 14.77 -3.88 -3.06
N THR A 155 14.17 -5.07 -2.85
CA THR A 155 12.83 -5.20 -2.27
C THR A 155 12.77 -4.63 -0.85
N GLY A 156 13.82 -4.85 -0.04
CA GLY A 156 13.94 -4.26 1.29
C GLY A 156 14.03 -2.74 1.25
N ASP A 157 14.87 -2.19 0.37
CA ASP A 157 15.06 -0.73 0.21
C ASP A 157 13.77 -0.04 -0.24
N GLU A 158 13.09 -0.60 -1.25
CA GLU A 158 11.82 -0.06 -1.74
C GLU A 158 10.73 -0.10 -0.66
N TYR A 159 10.72 -1.12 0.20
CA TYR A 159 9.82 -1.15 1.34
C TYR A 159 10.12 -0.04 2.35
N GLN A 160 11.39 0.20 2.69
CA GLN A 160 11.75 1.26 3.63
C GLN A 160 11.35 2.63 3.10
N ILE A 161 11.60 2.90 1.82
CA ILE A 161 11.15 4.12 1.15
C ILE A 161 9.63 4.26 1.27
N LEU A 162 8.88 3.23 0.86
CA LEU A 162 7.42 3.26 0.89
C LEU A 162 6.88 3.48 2.32
N LYS A 163 7.43 2.77 3.30
CA LYS A 163 7.06 2.89 4.72
C LYS A 163 7.31 4.30 5.24
N GLU A 164 8.44 4.91 4.92
CA GLU A 164 8.74 6.29 5.32
C GLU A 164 7.70 7.27 4.78
N LYS A 165 7.33 7.15 3.49
CA LYS A 165 6.33 8.03 2.89
C LYS A 165 4.93 7.79 3.45
N PHE A 166 4.58 6.54 3.73
CA PHE A 166 3.36 6.20 4.44
C PHE A 166 3.32 6.78 5.85
N ASN A 167 4.41 6.78 6.60
CA ASN A 167 4.44 7.39 7.93
C ASN A 167 4.13 8.90 7.88
N ILE A 168 4.61 9.61 6.87
CA ILE A 168 4.28 11.03 6.65
C ILE A 168 2.78 11.19 6.37
N ILE A 169 2.22 10.36 5.49
CA ILE A 169 0.78 10.37 5.17
C ILE A 169 -0.06 10.06 6.42
N LEU A 170 0.35 9.10 7.25
CA LEU A 170 -0.31 8.75 8.50
C LEU A 170 -0.29 9.89 9.51
N GLN A 171 0.80 10.65 9.59
CA GLN A 171 0.89 11.84 10.44
C GLN A 171 -0.10 12.92 9.99
N MET A 172 -0.21 13.16 8.67
CA MET A 172 -1.19 14.09 8.11
C MET A 172 -2.64 13.62 8.36
N GLU A 173 -2.95 12.34 8.17
CA GLU A 173 -4.26 11.76 8.48
C GLU A 173 -4.64 11.96 9.96
N ARG A 174 -3.71 11.67 10.88
CA ARG A 174 -3.93 11.88 12.32
C ARG A 174 -4.18 13.35 12.63
N ALA A 175 -3.41 14.27 12.06
CA ALA A 175 -3.61 15.71 12.25
C ALA A 175 -5.01 16.16 11.77
N MET A 176 -5.51 15.62 10.66
CA MET A 176 -6.86 15.90 10.17
C MET A 176 -7.96 15.36 11.09
N ILE A 177 -7.73 14.23 11.76
CA ILE A 177 -8.69 13.66 12.73
C ILE A 177 -8.71 14.46 14.03
N TYR A 178 -7.54 14.69 14.65
CA TYR A 178 -7.45 15.39 15.93
C TYR A 178 -7.73 16.88 15.84
N GLY A 179 -7.47 17.51 14.69
CA GLY A 179 -7.84 18.91 14.43
C GLY A 179 -9.35 19.15 14.45
N LYS A 180 -10.16 18.13 14.12
CA LYS A 180 -11.63 18.19 14.19
C LYS A 180 -12.17 18.02 15.62
N SER A 181 -11.39 17.43 16.54
CA SER A 181 -11.82 17.18 17.92
C SER A 181 -11.75 18.40 18.84
N LYS A 182 -11.13 19.52 18.41
CA LYS A 182 -11.00 20.75 19.20
C LYS A 182 -11.99 21.87 18.83
N THR A 183 -12.91 21.60 17.90
CA THR A 183 -13.92 22.57 17.42
C THR A 183 -15.35 22.21 17.83
N GLY A 184 -15.51 21.32 18.84
CA GLY A 184 -16.80 20.96 19.44
C GLY A 184 -17.03 21.64 20.78
#